data_AF-A0AAN3HF39-F1
#
_entry.id   AF-A0AAN3HF39-F1
#
_cell.length_a   1.000
_cell.length_b   1.000
_cell.length_c   1.000
_cell.angle_alpha   90.00
_cell.angle_beta   90.00
_cell.angle_gamma   90.00
#
_symmetry.space_group_name_H-M   'P 1'
#
loop_
_entity.id
_entity.type
_entity.pdbx_description
1 polymer ?
#
loop_
_entity_poly.entity_id
_entity_poly.type
_entity_poly.pdbx_seq_one_letter_code
_entity_poly.pdbx_strand_id
1 'polypeptide(L)' 'MDKAQRDAAVAANRHKVSPEQVLIWCEQLKFIVDTANRNTRHNEKSRALEPILAWIEQQKKQAMAEIRKRG' A
#
# COMPACT_ATOMS: atom_id res chain seq x y z
N MET A 1 27.08 13.16 -16.05
CA MET A 1 26.78 12.55 -14.74
C MET A 1 26.74 11.05 -14.96
N ASP A 2 27.64 10.34 -14.29
CA ASP A 2 27.82 8.89 -14.49
C ASP A 2 26.61 8.12 -13.95
N LYS A 3 26.25 6.98 -14.55
CA LYS A 3 25.07 6.18 -14.18
C LYS A 3 25.09 5.80 -12.70
N ALA A 4 26.28 5.44 -12.19
CA ALA A 4 26.48 5.11 -10.78
C ALA A 4 26.17 6.28 -9.83
N GLN A 5 26.52 7.52 -10.21
CA GLN A 5 26.19 8.71 -9.42
C GLN A 5 24.68 9.01 -9.42
N ARG A 6 24.00 8.71 -10.54
CA ARG A 6 22.55 8.88 -10.68
C ARG A 6 21.79 7.88 -9.81
N ASP A 7 22.19 6.62 -9.86
CA ASP A 7 21.57 5.55 -9.07
C ASP A 7 21.83 5.74 -7.57
N ALA A 8 23.03 6.19 -7.18
CA ALA A 8 23.35 6.55 -5.80
C ALA A 8 22.52 7.74 -5.30
N ALA A 9 22.33 8.78 -6.12
CA ALA A 9 21.49 9.93 -5.78
C ALA A 9 20.01 9.56 -5.64
N VAL A 10 19.51 8.65 -6.48
CA VAL A 10 18.12 8.13 -6.39
C VAL A 10 17.95 7.27 -5.14
N ALA A 11 18.93 6.44 -4.80
CA ALA A 11 18.91 5.64 -3.58
C ALA A 11 18.99 6.50 -2.31
N ALA A 12 19.81 7.56 -2.31
CA ALA A 12 19.93 8.49 -1.19
C ALA A 12 18.66 9.30 -0.94
N ASN A 13 17.91 9.64 -2.00
CA ASN A 13 16.62 10.33 -1.91
C ASN A 13 15.43 9.37 -1.70
N ARG A 14 15.67 8.07 -1.57
CA ARG A 14 14.63 7.08 -1.35
C ARG A 14 14.18 7.16 0.12
N HIS A 15 13.28 8.09 0.40
CA HIS A 15 12.61 8.13 1.69
C HIS A 15 11.86 6.82 1.88
N LYS A 16 12.25 6.05 2.92
CA LYS A 16 11.46 4.90 3.33
C LYS A 16 10.10 5.40 3.78
N VAL A 17 9.06 4.88 3.14
CA VAL A 17 7.67 5.16 3.50
C VAL A 17 7.48 4.79 4.95
N SER A 18 6.96 5.71 5.76
CA SER A 18 6.74 5.43 7.16
C SER A 18 5.55 4.46 7.32
N PRO A 19 5.52 3.64 8.39
CA PRO A 19 4.37 2.79 8.68
C PRO A 19 3.04 3.56 8.72
N GLU A 20 3.05 4.79 9.23
CA GLU A 20 1.90 5.69 9.25
C GLU A 20 1.45 6.07 7.84
N GLN A 21 2.38 6.36 6.93
CA GLN A 21 2.08 6.60 5.52
C GLN A 21 1.51 5.36 4.83
N VAL A 22 2.03 4.16 5.15
CA VAL A 22 1.48 2.88 4.65
C VAL A 22 0.02 2.72 5.09
N LEU A 23 -0.31 3.04 6.34
CA LEU A 23 -1.70 2.96 6.83
C LEU A 23 -2.63 3.92 6.07
N ILE A 24 -2.20 5.16 5.83
CA ILE A 24 -2.98 6.14 5.04
C ILE A 24 -3.25 5.60 3.63
N TRP A 25 -2.22 5.08 2.96
CA TRP A 25 -2.38 4.52 1.62
C TRP A 25 -3.29 3.29 1.59
N CYS A 26 -3.20 2.43 2.61
CA CYS A 26 -4.08 1.27 2.72
C CYS A 26 -5.56 1.67 2.83
N GLU A 27 -5.89 2.74 3.56
CA GLU A 27 -7.27 3.24 3.61
C GLU A 27 -7.72 3.86 2.28
N GLN A 28 -6.85 4.62 1.61
CA GLN A 28 -7.16 5.19 0.30
C GLN A 28 -7.42 4.09 -0.75
N LEU A 29 -6.59 3.03 -0.76
CA LEU A 29 -6.75 1.90 -1.67
C LEU A 29 -8.03 1.12 -1.38
N LYS A 30 -8.35 0.88 -0.10
CA LYS A 30 -9.60 0.23 0.30
C LYS A 30 -10.82 0.99 -0.21
N PHE A 31 -10.83 2.32 -0.05
CA PHE A 31 -11.90 3.17 -0.55
C PHE A 31 -12.07 3.08 -2.08
N ILE A 32 -10.97 3.07 -2.83
CA ILE A 32 -11.00 2.91 -4.29
C ILE A 32 -11.58 1.56 -4.69
N VAL A 33 -11.15 0.48 -4.03
CA VAL A 33 -11.64 -0.88 -4.27
C VAL A 33 -13.13 -0.99 -3.98
N ASP A 34 -13.59 -0.45 -2.85
CA ASP A 34 -15.00 -0.45 -2.46
C ASP A 34 -15.86 0.37 -3.44
N THR A 35 -15.35 1.51 -3.89
CA THR A 35 -16.02 2.35 -4.89
C THR A 35 -16.13 1.64 -6.23
N ALA A 36 -15.06 0.96 -6.67
CA ALA A 36 -15.07 0.17 -7.90
C ALA A 36 -16.09 -0.97 -7.80
N ASN A 37 -16.12 -1.69 -6.67
CA ASN A 37 -17.06 -2.80 -6.46
C ASN A 37 -18.52 -2.32 -6.52
N ARG A 38 -18.86 -1.23 -5.83
CA ARG A 38 -20.22 -0.64 -5.82
C ARG A 38 -20.69 -0.21 -7.20
N ASN A 39 -19.79 0.30 -8.02
CA ASN A 39 -20.10 0.75 -9.38
C ASN A 39 -20.17 -0.42 -10.39
N THR A 40 -19.81 -1.64 -10.00
CA THR A 40 -19.86 -2.81 -10.88
C THR A 40 -20.79 -3.90 -10.33
N ARG A 41 -22.01 -4.01 -10.89
CA ARG A 41 -23.07 -4.97 -10.49
C ARG A 41 -22.78 -6.45 -10.83
N HIS A 42 -21.59 -6.99 -10.55
CA HIS A 42 -21.28 -8.41 -10.85
C HIS A 42 -20.54 -9.10 -9.69
N ASN A 43 -21.13 -10.18 -9.17
CA ASN A 43 -20.58 -10.97 -8.05
C ASN A 43 -19.20 -11.59 -8.36
N GLU A 44 -18.90 -11.86 -9.64
CA GLU A 44 -17.59 -12.35 -10.07
C GLU A 44 -16.47 -11.32 -9.85
N LYS A 45 -16.79 -10.02 -9.94
CA LYS A 45 -15.82 -8.94 -9.68
C LYS A 45 -15.51 -8.81 -8.20
N SER A 46 -16.50 -9.01 -7.32
CA SER A 46 -16.28 -9.01 -5.88
C SER A 46 -15.25 -10.07 -5.47
N ARG A 47 -15.29 -11.27 -6.08
CA ARG A 47 -14.27 -12.31 -5.86
C ARG A 47 -12.89 -11.93 -6.39
N ALA A 48 -12.84 -11.25 -7.54
CA ALA A 48 -11.57 -10.76 -8.10
C ALA A 48 -10.90 -9.68 -7.24
N LEU A 49 -11.65 -8.99 -6.39
CA LEU A 49 -11.13 -7.96 -5.48
C LEU A 49 -10.66 -8.52 -4.12
N GLU A 50 -11.05 -9.74 -3.76
CA GLU A 50 -10.65 -10.38 -2.49
C GLU A 50 -9.12 -10.45 -2.29
N PRO A 51 -8.29 -10.80 -3.30
CA PRO A 51 -6.84 -10.81 -3.13
C PRO A 51 -6.27 -9.42 -2.82
N ILE A 52 -6.86 -8.37 -3.40
CA ILE A 52 -6.43 -6.98 -3.18
C ILE A 52 -6.77 -6.55 -1.75
N LEU A 53 -7.98 -6.85 -1.28
CA LEU A 53 -8.39 -6.56 0.09
C LEU A 53 -7.53 -7.33 1.11
N ALA A 54 -7.25 -8.61 0.86
CA ALA A 54 -6.38 -9.42 1.70
C ALA A 54 -4.95 -8.83 1.78
N TRP A 55 -4.41 -8.38 0.65
CA TRP A 55 -3.11 -7.72 0.60
C TRP A 55 -3.09 -6.40 1.38
N ILE A 56 -4.13 -5.56 1.25
CA ILE A 56 -4.28 -4.31 2.01
C ILE A 56 -4.25 -4.59 3.51
N GLU A 57 -5.01 -5.58 3.99
CA GLU A 57 -5.04 -5.91 5.41
C GLU A 57 -3.72 -6.49 5.92
N GLN A 58 -2.98 -7.22 5.07
CA GLN A 58 -1.62 -7.66 5.40
C GLN A 58 -0.67 -6.46 5.58
N GLN A 59 -0.71 -5.47 4.67
CA GLN A 59 0.13 -4.27 4.77
C GLN A 59 -0.20 -3.47 6.04
N LYS A 60 -1.49 -3.32 6.38
CA LYS A 60 -1.91 -2.68 7.64
C LYS A 60 -1.36 -3.40 8.87
N LYS A 61 -1.44 -4.74 8.89
CA LYS A 61 -0.89 -5.55 10.01
C LYS A 61 0.62 -5.34 10.16
N GLN A 62 1.36 -5.33 9.07
CA GLN A 62 2.81 -5.12 9.08
C GLN A 62 3.16 -3.72 9.59
N ALA A 63 2.51 -2.69 9.06
CA ALA A 63 2.72 -1.30 9.50
C ALA A 63 2.40 -1.12 10.99
N MET A 64 1.27 -1.64 11.46
CA MET A 64 0.91 -1.60 12.88
C MET A 64 1.92 -2.35 13.77
N ALA A 65 2.44 -3.49 13.32
CA ALA A 65 3.48 -4.22 14.04
C ALA A 65 4.79 -3.42 14.13
N GLU A 66 5.18 -2.72 13.07
CA GLU A 66 6.35 -1.84 13.08
C GLU A 66 6.17 -0.65 14.03
N ILE A 67 4.99 -0.02 14.05
CA ILE A 67 4.68 1.07 15.00
C ILE A 67 4.77 0.54 16.43
N ARG A 68 4.19 -0.63 16.72
CA ARG A 68 4.23 -1.23 18.06
C ARG A 68 5.64 -1.58 18.52
N LYS A 69 6.55 -1.93 17.63
CA LYS A 69 7.96 -2.20 17.97
C LYS A 69 8.76 -0.94 18.29
N ARG A 70 8.25 0.25 17.94
CA ARG A 70 8.89 1.54 18.24
C ARG A 70 8.51 2.10 19.61
N GLY A 71 7.38 1.67 20.16
CA GLY A 71 6.93 2.00 21.53
C GLY A 71 7.41 0.96 22.53
#